data_AF-A0A327M9D2-F1
#
_entry.id   AF-A0A327M9D2-F1
#
_cell.length_a   1.000
_cell.length_b   1.000
_cell.length_c   1.000
_cell.angle_alpha   90.00
_cell.angle_beta   90.00
_cell.angle_gamma   90.00
#
_symmetry.space_group_name_H-M   'P 1'
#
loop_
_entity.id
_entity.type
_entity.pdbx_description
1 polymer ?
#
loop_
_entity_poly.entity_id
_entity_poly.type
_entity_poly.pdbx_seq_one_letter_code
_entity_poly.pdbx_strand_id
1 'polypeptide(L)'
;MNFGWKEGRDPSASFDTTLYLLQNPDVAQAGINPLQHFLDYGRSEGRAAHAAVGFDIRGGFDSEYYLLTNPTVGNAGMDALQHWHAYGWQAGVNPNYLFDTKYYLAQNPGVAAAGIDPLVHYEMFGWRAGIDPSAAFHTNGYLAANPDVAAAGINPLQHYLQYGVYEGRPLG
;
A
#
# COMPACT_ATOMS: atom_id res chain seq x y z
N MET A 1 10.43 24.18 -10.91
CA MET A 1 9.29 23.30 -10.59
C MET A 1 9.62 22.56 -9.30
N ASN A 2 9.52 23.25 -8.17
CA ASN A 2 9.51 22.62 -6.84
C ASN A 2 8.01 22.56 -6.49
N PHE A 3 7.40 21.48 -6.01
CA PHE A 3 7.27 21.22 -4.58
C PHE A 3 6.54 19.88 -4.28
N GLY A 4 6.65 18.83 -5.12
CA GLY A 4 5.93 17.56 -4.91
C GLY A 4 6.10 16.98 -3.49
N TRP A 5 7.33 16.88 -3.00
CA TRP A 5 7.60 16.39 -1.63
C TRP A 5 7.11 17.33 -0.52
N LYS A 6 7.01 18.65 -0.77
CA LYS A 6 6.43 19.59 0.22
C LYS A 6 4.91 19.49 0.29
N GLU A 7 4.30 18.91 -0.74
CA GLU A 7 2.88 18.57 -0.79
C GLU A 7 2.62 17.14 -0.29
N GLY A 8 3.67 16.42 0.16
CA GLY A 8 3.59 15.04 0.62
C GLY A 8 3.47 13.99 -0.49
N ARG A 9 3.63 14.37 -1.76
CA ARG A 9 3.51 13.44 -2.89
C ARG A 9 4.73 12.54 -3.01
N ASP A 10 4.48 11.27 -3.32
CA ASP A 10 5.53 10.28 -3.45
C ASP A 10 6.23 10.35 -4.82
N PRO A 11 7.57 10.33 -4.84
CA PRO A 11 8.32 10.40 -6.09
C PRO A 11 8.33 9.06 -6.85
N SER A 12 8.02 7.95 -6.17
CA SER A 12 8.02 6.60 -6.74
C SER A 12 7.27 5.64 -5.83
N ALA A 13 6.81 4.50 -6.36
CA ALA A 13 6.15 3.45 -5.55
C ALA A 13 7.05 2.84 -4.46
N SER A 14 8.36 3.07 -4.51
CA SER A 14 9.36 2.55 -3.57
C SER A 14 9.89 3.60 -2.60
N PHE A 15 9.26 4.76 -2.50
CA PHE A 15 9.64 5.80 -1.55
C PHE A 15 8.41 6.58 -1.10
N ASP A 16 8.10 6.49 0.19
CA ASP A 16 7.04 7.26 0.82
C ASP A 16 7.62 8.49 1.53
N THR A 17 7.27 9.66 1.02
CA THR A 17 7.74 10.96 1.52
C THR A 17 7.31 11.19 2.97
N THR A 18 6.07 10.83 3.29
CA THR A 18 5.46 11.13 4.58
C THR A 18 6.03 10.22 5.65
N LEU A 19 6.12 8.91 5.40
CA LEU A 19 6.73 7.93 6.29
C LEU A 19 8.22 8.18 6.47
N TYR A 20 8.94 8.54 5.39
CA TYR A 20 10.35 8.89 5.51
C TYR A 20 10.55 10.08 6.45
N LEU A 21 9.79 11.17 6.28
CA LEU A 21 9.90 12.34 7.16
C LEU A 21 9.45 12.05 8.59
N LEU A 22 8.41 11.24 8.78
CA LEU A 22 7.91 10.83 10.09
C LEU A 22 8.98 10.07 10.89
N GLN A 23 9.74 9.19 10.24
CA GLN A 23 10.79 8.39 10.88
C GLN A 23 12.14 9.13 10.99
N ASN A 24 12.30 10.23 10.25
CA ASN A 24 13.54 10.99 10.18
C ASN A 24 13.28 12.45 10.55
N PRO A 25 12.99 12.75 11.84
CA PRO A 25 12.59 14.07 12.29
C PRO A 25 13.69 15.12 12.09
N ASP A 26 14.97 14.71 12.04
CA ASP A 26 16.11 15.55 11.70
C ASP A 26 15.99 16.11 10.27
N VAL A 27 15.61 15.26 9.31
CA VAL A 27 15.40 15.65 7.90
C VAL A 27 14.18 16.56 7.78
N ALA A 28 13.10 16.22 8.50
CA ALA A 28 11.87 17.01 8.52
C ALA A 28 12.10 18.41 9.10
N GLN A 29 12.79 18.52 10.24
CA GLN A 29 13.11 19.81 10.88
C GLN A 29 14.05 20.66 10.03
N ALA A 30 14.99 20.04 9.33
CA ALA A 30 15.90 20.73 8.43
C ALA A 30 15.22 21.20 7.12
N GLY A 31 14.01 20.72 6.81
CA GLY A 31 13.30 21.07 5.58
C GLY A 31 14.03 20.62 4.32
N ILE A 32 14.74 19.49 4.38
CA ILE A 32 15.51 18.93 3.27
C ILE A 32 14.60 18.04 2.42
N ASN A 33 14.83 18.01 1.10
CA ASN A 33 14.13 17.08 0.21
C ASN A 33 14.40 15.62 0.66
N PRO A 34 13.38 14.84 1.05
CA PRO A 34 13.56 13.54 1.67
C PRO A 34 14.13 12.50 0.73
N LEU A 35 13.70 12.50 -0.55
CA LEU A 35 14.26 11.58 -1.53
C LEU A 35 15.74 11.88 -1.77
N GLN A 36 16.09 13.16 -1.93
CA GLN A 36 17.49 13.56 -2.12
C GLN A 36 18.34 13.18 -0.92
N HIS A 37 17.85 13.43 0.30
CA HIS A 37 18.53 13.01 1.52
C HIS A 37 18.72 11.50 1.57
N PHE A 38 17.70 10.72 1.24
CA PHE A 38 17.80 9.26 1.24
C PHE A 38 18.85 8.75 0.24
N LEU A 39 18.90 9.33 -0.96
CA LEU A 39 19.85 8.95 -2.01
C LEU A 39 21.29 9.32 -1.63
N ASP A 40 21.51 10.49 -1.03
CA ASP A 40 22.84 10.99 -0.69
C ASP A 40 23.39 10.36 0.60
N TYR A 41 22.53 10.17 1.62
CA TYR A 41 22.93 9.76 2.97
C TYR A 41 22.13 8.56 3.47
N GLY A 42 20.80 8.68 3.45
CA GLY A 42 19.91 7.78 4.19
C GLY A 42 20.07 6.30 3.85
N ARG A 43 20.34 5.97 2.58
CA ARG A 43 20.64 4.58 2.17
C ARG A 43 21.89 4.02 2.85
N SER A 44 22.96 4.81 2.95
CA SER A 44 24.21 4.40 3.62
C SER A 44 24.07 4.36 5.13
N GLU A 45 23.18 5.18 5.69
CA GLU A 45 22.82 5.21 7.11
C GLU A 45 21.85 4.09 7.51
N GLY A 46 21.33 3.32 6.54
CA GLY A 46 20.37 2.24 6.79
C GLY A 46 18.93 2.71 7.04
N ARG A 47 18.58 3.96 6.69
CA ARG A 47 17.22 4.49 6.78
C ARG A 47 16.31 3.79 5.76
N ALA A 48 15.04 3.56 6.11
CA ALA A 48 14.08 2.91 5.23
C ALA A 48 13.35 3.92 4.32
N ALA A 49 13.18 3.57 3.04
CA ALA A 49 12.47 4.38 2.05
C ALA A 49 10.94 4.23 2.11
N HIS A 50 10.46 3.05 2.52
CA HIS A 50 9.06 2.61 2.50
C HIS A 50 8.42 2.58 1.11
N ALA A 51 7.51 1.62 0.89
CA ALA A 51 6.66 1.66 -0.30
C ALA A 51 5.63 2.79 -0.13
N ALA A 52 5.25 3.41 -1.24
CA ALA A 52 4.25 4.49 -1.24
C ALA A 52 2.92 4.01 -0.66
N VAL A 53 2.36 4.79 0.27
CA VAL A 53 1.03 4.58 0.86
C VAL A 53 0.22 5.85 0.75
N GLY A 54 -0.63 5.92 -0.27
CA GLY A 54 -1.41 7.12 -0.57
C GLY A 54 -2.45 7.46 0.50
N PHE A 55 -2.90 8.73 0.49
CA PHE A 55 -3.92 9.21 1.43
C PHE A 55 -5.36 8.78 1.08
N ASP A 56 -5.65 8.43 -0.19
CA ASP A 56 -6.98 7.99 -0.64
C ASP A 56 -7.02 6.46 -0.82
N ILE A 57 -7.10 5.75 0.31
CA ILE A 57 -7.26 4.29 0.33
C ILE A 57 -8.74 3.94 0.55
N ARG A 58 -9.31 3.16 -0.37
CA ARG A 58 -10.71 2.68 -0.29
C ARG A 58 -10.79 1.20 -0.59
N GLY A 59 -11.35 0.41 0.34
CA GLY A 59 -11.41 -1.05 0.18
C GLY A 59 -10.02 -1.71 0.02
N GLY A 60 -8.96 -1.05 0.49
CA GLY A 60 -7.57 -1.47 0.28
C GLY A 60 -7.00 -1.09 -1.10
N PHE A 61 -7.73 -0.40 -1.97
CA PHE A 61 -7.15 0.16 -3.19
C PHE A 61 -6.39 1.44 -2.88
N ASP A 62 -5.13 1.54 -3.29
CA ASP A 62 -4.27 2.70 -3.13
C ASP A 62 -4.01 3.32 -4.51
N SER A 63 -4.69 4.44 -4.79
CA SER A 63 -4.60 5.12 -6.09
C SER A 63 -3.22 5.67 -6.37
N GLU A 64 -2.50 6.18 -5.36
CA GLU A 64 -1.17 6.74 -5.54
C GLU A 64 -0.17 5.64 -5.88
N TYR A 65 -0.15 4.56 -5.08
CA TYR A 65 0.66 3.38 -5.37
C TYR A 65 0.36 2.81 -6.77
N TYR A 66 -0.93 2.70 -7.11
CA TYR A 66 -1.35 2.15 -8.39
C TYR A 66 -0.83 2.97 -9.57
N LEU A 67 -0.96 4.29 -9.53
CA LEU A 67 -0.48 5.15 -10.61
C LEU A 67 1.05 5.19 -10.69
N LEU A 68 1.75 5.13 -9.55
CA LEU A 68 3.21 5.08 -9.50
C LEU A 68 3.79 3.77 -10.05
N THR A 69 3.07 2.65 -9.89
CA THR A 69 3.45 1.34 -10.45
C THR A 69 2.96 1.12 -11.88
N ASN A 70 1.99 1.91 -12.35
CA ASN A 70 1.42 1.85 -13.69
C ASN A 70 1.56 3.21 -14.40
N PRO A 71 2.79 3.62 -14.78
CA PRO A 71 3.06 4.99 -15.25
C PRO A 71 2.34 5.35 -16.56
N THR A 72 1.95 4.37 -17.38
CA THR A 72 1.10 4.63 -18.56
C THR A 72 -0.29 5.12 -18.16
N VAL A 73 -0.86 4.57 -17.08
CA VAL A 73 -2.15 5.00 -16.51
C VAL A 73 -2.01 6.38 -15.88
N GLY A 74 -0.97 6.57 -15.07
CA GLY A 74 -0.62 7.85 -14.44
C GLY A 74 -0.43 8.99 -15.44
N ASN A 75 0.41 8.79 -16.46
CA ASN A 75 0.71 9.80 -17.46
C ASN A 75 -0.49 10.13 -18.37
N ALA A 76 -1.41 9.18 -18.55
CA ALA A 76 -2.64 9.40 -19.31
C ALA A 76 -3.72 10.14 -18.50
N GLY A 77 -3.52 10.34 -17.18
CA GLY A 77 -4.52 10.96 -16.31
C GLY A 77 -5.81 10.14 -16.18
N MET A 78 -5.72 8.81 -16.36
CA MET A 78 -6.86 7.92 -16.20
C MET A 78 -7.22 7.76 -14.72
N ASP A 79 -8.50 7.53 -14.44
CA ASP A 79 -8.95 7.18 -13.09
C ASP A 79 -8.40 5.79 -12.70
N ALA A 80 -7.64 5.75 -11.60
CA ALA A 80 -6.90 4.57 -11.17
C ALA A 80 -7.84 3.40 -10.82
N LEU A 81 -8.90 3.68 -10.07
CA LEU A 81 -9.85 2.67 -9.60
C LEU A 81 -10.71 2.13 -10.75
N GLN A 82 -11.13 3.01 -11.66
CA GLN A 82 -11.83 2.60 -12.88
C GLN A 82 -10.94 1.71 -13.74
N HIS A 83 -9.66 2.07 -13.92
CA HIS A 83 -8.70 1.25 -14.66
C HIS A 83 -8.47 -0.11 -13.97
N TRP A 84 -8.38 -0.12 -12.64
CA TRP A 84 -8.28 -1.36 -11.86
C TRP A 84 -9.42 -2.33 -12.16
N HIS A 85 -10.67 -1.88 -12.01
CA HIS A 85 -11.84 -2.74 -12.20
C HIS A 85 -11.97 -3.22 -13.65
N ALA A 86 -11.59 -2.39 -14.62
CA ALA A 86 -11.68 -2.72 -16.03
C ALA A 86 -10.57 -3.66 -16.52
N TYR A 87 -9.34 -3.49 -16.02
CA TYR A 87 -8.15 -4.15 -16.58
C TYR A 87 -7.13 -4.60 -15.55
N GLY A 88 -6.94 -3.82 -14.48
CA GLY A 88 -5.80 -3.96 -13.58
C GLY A 88 -5.67 -5.34 -12.96
N TRP A 89 -6.71 -5.82 -12.29
CA TRP A 89 -6.63 -7.10 -11.59
C TRP A 89 -6.45 -8.28 -12.54
N GLN A 90 -7.00 -8.20 -13.75
CA GLN A 90 -6.84 -9.22 -14.79
C GLN A 90 -5.42 -9.23 -15.38
N ALA A 91 -4.79 -8.06 -15.47
CA ALA A 91 -3.38 -7.94 -15.82
C ALA A 91 -2.44 -8.41 -14.69
N GLY A 92 -2.99 -8.71 -13.51
CA GLY A 92 -2.24 -9.14 -12.33
C GLY A 92 -1.33 -8.04 -11.78
N VAL A 93 -1.71 -6.77 -11.97
CA VAL A 93 -1.07 -5.65 -11.26
C VAL A 93 -1.62 -5.56 -9.85
N ASN A 94 -0.89 -4.95 -8.93
CA ASN A 94 -1.26 -4.90 -7.51
C ASN A 94 -1.99 -3.59 -7.17
N PRO A 95 -3.06 -3.64 -6.35
CA PRO A 95 -3.83 -2.45 -5.98
C PRO A 95 -3.20 -1.63 -4.84
N ASN A 96 -2.27 -2.22 -4.09
CA ASN A 96 -1.45 -1.60 -3.05
C ASN A 96 -0.18 -2.46 -2.86
N TYR A 97 0.78 -2.01 -2.04
CA TYR A 97 2.06 -2.70 -1.89
C TYR A 97 2.02 -4.01 -1.08
N LEU A 98 0.91 -4.31 -0.39
CA LEU A 98 0.72 -5.50 0.47
C LEU A 98 -0.29 -6.49 -0.08
N PHE A 99 -0.91 -6.21 -1.22
CA PHE A 99 -1.81 -7.12 -1.91
C PHE A 99 -1.13 -7.60 -3.19
N ASP A 100 -0.92 -8.91 -3.30
CA ASP A 100 -0.38 -9.53 -4.51
C ASP A 100 -1.52 -10.23 -5.25
N THR A 101 -1.93 -9.63 -6.36
CA THR A 101 -3.08 -10.09 -7.14
C THR A 101 -2.87 -11.49 -7.72
N LYS A 102 -1.65 -11.80 -8.14
CA LYS A 102 -1.34 -13.13 -8.72
C LYS A 102 -1.27 -14.18 -7.63
N TYR A 103 -0.62 -13.86 -6.51
CA TYR A 103 -0.60 -14.71 -5.33
C TYR A 103 -2.02 -15.03 -4.86
N TYR A 104 -2.85 -14.00 -4.68
CA TYR A 104 -4.20 -14.17 -4.15
C TYR A 104 -5.05 -15.07 -5.06
N LEU A 105 -5.04 -14.84 -6.37
CA LEU A 105 -5.78 -15.67 -7.32
C LEU A 105 -5.23 -17.11 -7.38
N ALA A 106 -3.92 -17.30 -7.26
CA ALA A 106 -3.32 -18.63 -7.23
C ALA A 106 -3.71 -19.43 -5.97
N GLN A 107 -3.82 -18.76 -4.81
CA GLN A 107 -4.28 -19.39 -3.57
C GLN A 107 -5.80 -19.60 -3.53
N ASN A 108 -6.55 -18.86 -4.35
CA ASN A 108 -8.01 -18.88 -4.38
C ASN A 108 -8.54 -19.26 -5.77
N PRO A 109 -8.37 -20.53 -6.22
CA PRO A 109 -8.72 -20.93 -7.58
C PRO A 109 -10.22 -20.78 -7.88
N GLY A 110 -11.10 -20.84 -6.88
CA GLY A 110 -12.52 -20.56 -7.05
C GLY A 110 -12.81 -19.10 -7.42
N VAL A 111 -12.09 -18.14 -6.82
CA VAL A 111 -12.18 -16.71 -7.15
C VAL A 111 -11.69 -16.47 -8.57
N ALA A 112 -10.55 -17.09 -8.93
CA ALA A 112 -10.00 -17.01 -10.28
C ALA A 112 -10.93 -17.61 -11.33
N ALA A 113 -11.47 -18.81 -11.10
CA ALA A 113 -12.38 -19.49 -12.03
C ALA A 113 -13.72 -18.73 -12.20
N ALA A 114 -14.19 -18.08 -11.14
CA ALA A 114 -15.41 -17.26 -11.19
C ALA A 114 -15.19 -15.87 -11.81
N GLY A 115 -13.94 -15.47 -12.09
CA GLY A 115 -13.62 -14.14 -12.61
C GLY A 115 -13.98 -13.00 -11.66
N ILE A 116 -13.89 -13.25 -10.34
CA ILE A 116 -14.20 -12.25 -9.32
C ILE A 116 -12.97 -11.38 -9.07
N ASP A 117 -13.17 -10.07 -8.96
CA ASP A 117 -12.12 -9.13 -8.56
C ASP A 117 -11.53 -9.56 -7.19
N PRO A 118 -10.23 -9.87 -7.13
CA PRO A 118 -9.62 -10.45 -5.93
C PRO A 118 -9.57 -9.47 -4.75
N LEU A 119 -9.45 -8.17 -4.99
CA LEU A 119 -9.45 -7.18 -3.91
C LEU A 119 -10.86 -7.06 -3.32
N VAL A 120 -11.90 -7.00 -4.17
CA VAL A 120 -13.29 -7.00 -3.73
C VAL A 120 -13.62 -8.28 -2.96
N HIS A 121 -13.16 -9.44 -3.43
CA HIS A 121 -13.33 -10.70 -2.70
C HIS A 121 -12.68 -10.65 -1.32
N TYR A 122 -11.45 -10.14 -1.23
CA TYR A 122 -10.75 -10.01 0.04
C TYR A 122 -11.51 -9.08 1.01
N GLU A 123 -11.93 -7.90 0.53
CA GLU A 123 -12.66 -6.90 1.31
C GLU A 123 -13.97 -7.45 1.89
N MET A 124 -14.75 -8.16 1.07
CA MET A 124 -16.05 -8.68 1.47
C MET A 124 -15.92 -9.94 2.34
N PHE A 125 -15.03 -10.86 1.98
CA PHE A 125 -14.98 -12.21 2.54
C PHE A 125 -13.60 -12.61 3.05
N GLY A 126 -12.54 -12.38 2.26
CA GLY A 126 -11.23 -12.98 2.47
C GLY A 126 -10.62 -12.69 3.83
N TRP A 127 -10.64 -11.43 4.29
CA TRP A 127 -10.03 -11.09 5.57
C TRP A 127 -10.76 -11.73 6.77
N ARG A 128 -12.08 -11.89 6.69
CA ARG A 128 -12.88 -12.57 7.72
C ARG A 128 -12.65 -14.08 7.75
N ALA A 129 -12.31 -14.63 6.60
CA ALA A 129 -11.89 -16.02 6.46
C ALA A 129 -10.39 -16.23 6.79
N GLY A 130 -9.66 -15.17 7.16
CA GLY A 130 -8.23 -15.25 7.48
C GLY A 130 -7.33 -15.56 6.28
N ILE A 131 -7.78 -15.24 5.06
CA ILE A 131 -7.02 -15.48 3.82
C ILE A 131 -6.02 -14.35 3.65
N ASP A 132 -4.75 -14.67 3.44
CA ASP A 132 -3.71 -13.66 3.28
C ASP A 132 -3.75 -12.99 1.89
N PRO A 133 -3.69 -11.65 1.80
CA PRO A 133 -3.69 -10.92 0.52
C PRO A 133 -2.35 -11.01 -0.24
N SER A 134 -1.26 -11.35 0.45
CA SER A 134 0.06 -11.59 -0.11
C SER A 134 0.90 -12.43 0.84
N ALA A 135 2.08 -12.87 0.40
CA ALA A 135 3.06 -13.49 1.30
C ALA A 135 3.68 -12.49 2.30
N ALA A 136 3.51 -11.18 2.10
CA ALA A 136 4.09 -10.13 2.94
C ALA A 136 3.12 -9.62 4.03
N PHE A 137 1.85 -10.03 3.99
CA PHE A 137 0.85 -9.61 4.96
C PHE A 137 0.02 -10.81 5.42
N HIS A 138 0.17 -11.17 6.70
CA HIS A 138 -0.62 -12.23 7.31
C HIS A 138 -1.85 -11.64 8.00
N THR A 139 -3.04 -11.93 7.50
CA THR A 139 -4.31 -11.36 8.00
C THR A 139 -4.52 -11.69 9.47
N ASN A 140 -4.39 -12.98 9.83
CA ASN A 140 -4.56 -13.41 11.22
C ASN A 140 -3.37 -12.99 12.10
N GLY A 141 -2.16 -12.90 11.53
CA GLY A 141 -0.98 -12.41 12.24
C GLY A 141 -1.17 -10.96 12.69
N TYR A 142 -1.60 -10.10 11.76
CA TYR A 142 -1.88 -8.70 12.05
C TYR A 142 -2.96 -8.53 13.13
N LEU A 143 -4.07 -9.27 13.03
CA LEU A 143 -5.16 -9.19 14.00
C LEU A 143 -4.74 -9.71 15.38
N ALA A 144 -3.90 -10.73 15.45
CA ALA A 144 -3.35 -11.23 16.72
C ALA A 144 -2.41 -10.20 17.38
N ALA A 145 -1.59 -9.52 16.59
CA ALA A 145 -0.68 -8.47 17.06
C ALA A 145 -1.39 -7.16 17.43
N ASN A 146 -2.59 -6.92 16.87
CA ASN A 146 -3.36 -5.68 17.05
C ASN A 146 -4.78 -5.99 17.53
N PRO A 147 -4.95 -6.40 18.82
CA PRO A 147 -6.21 -6.91 19.34
C PRO A 147 -7.33 -5.85 19.39
N ASP A 148 -6.99 -4.56 19.41
CA ASP A 148 -7.95 -3.45 19.27
C ASP A 148 -8.61 -3.45 17.89
N VAL A 149 -7.85 -3.68 16.83
CA VAL A 149 -8.35 -3.79 15.46
C VAL A 149 -9.25 -5.02 15.31
N ALA A 150 -8.82 -6.14 15.90
CA ALA A 150 -9.59 -7.39 15.91
C ALA A 150 -10.92 -7.23 16.66
N ALA A 151 -10.91 -6.64 17.85
CA ALA A 151 -12.11 -6.39 18.64
C ALA A 151 -13.08 -5.43 17.94
N ALA A 152 -12.57 -4.46 17.20
CA ALA A 152 -13.38 -3.53 16.40
C ALA A 152 -13.95 -4.15 15.11
N GLY A 153 -13.48 -5.34 14.72
CA GLY A 153 -13.93 -6.00 13.49
C GLY A 153 -13.57 -5.23 12.22
N ILE A 154 -12.42 -4.54 12.22
CA ILE A 154 -11.94 -3.74 11.08
C ILE A 154 -11.10 -4.61 10.15
N ASN A 155 -11.23 -4.39 8.83
CA ASN A 155 -10.39 -5.05 7.84
C ASN A 155 -8.91 -4.74 8.10
N PRO A 156 -8.05 -5.75 8.35
CA PRO A 156 -6.68 -5.53 8.80
C PRO A 156 -5.78 -4.89 7.75
N LEU A 157 -5.94 -5.24 6.46
CA LEU A 157 -5.14 -4.63 5.39
C LEU A 157 -5.47 -3.15 5.25
N GLN A 158 -6.77 -2.83 5.23
CA GLN A 158 -7.22 -1.45 5.16
C GLN A 158 -6.75 -0.64 6.37
N HIS A 159 -6.91 -1.19 7.58
CA HIS A 159 -6.45 -0.53 8.80
C HIS A 159 -4.94 -0.25 8.75
N TYR A 160 -4.13 -1.23 8.32
CA TYR A 160 -2.70 -1.05 8.27
C TYR A 160 -2.29 0.05 7.27
N LEU A 161 -2.85 0.03 6.06
CA LEU A 161 -2.55 1.02 5.04
C LEU A 161 -3.00 2.45 5.47
N GLN A 162 -4.16 2.58 6.12
CA GLN A 162 -4.68 3.89 6.51
C GLN A 162 -4.06 4.45 7.81
N TYR A 163 -3.72 3.58 8.76
CA TYR A 163 -3.31 3.98 10.11
C TYR A 163 -2.07 3.23 10.57
N GLY A 164 -2.09 1.90 10.45
CA GLY A 164 -1.08 1.05 11.09
C GLY A 164 0.36 1.34 10.65
N VAL A 165 0.59 1.66 9.38
CA VAL A 165 1.92 2.00 8.87
C VAL A 165 2.45 3.32 9.49
N TYR A 166 1.58 4.32 9.65
CA TYR A 166 1.91 5.61 10.27
C TYR A 166 2.01 5.54 11.80
N GLU A 167 1.29 4.61 12.43
CA GLU A 167 1.36 4.32 13.85
C GLU A 167 2.54 3.41 14.23
N GLY A 168 3.25 2.83 13.25
CA GLY A 168 4.30 1.85 13.47
C GLY A 168 3.78 0.52 14.03
N ARG A 169 2.53 0.16 13.73
CA ARG A 169 1.93 -1.12 14.16
C ARG A 169 2.72 -2.30 13.59
N PRO A 170 2.99 -3.34 14.38
CA PRO A 170 3.63 -4.55 13.88
C PRO A 170 2.70 -5.33 12.94
N LEU A 171 3.27 -5.98 11.93
CA LEU A 171 2.54 -6.82 10.97
C LEU A 171 2.17 -8.21 11.49
N GLY A 172 2.73 -8.61 12.65
CA GLY A 172 2.57 -9.95 13.24
C GLY A 172 3.74 -10.88 12.95
#